data_AF-A0A382C0L5-F1
#
_entry.id   AF-A0A382C0L5-F1
#
_cell.length_a   1.000
_cell.length_b   1.000
_cell.length_c   1.000
_cell.angle_alpha   90.00
_cell.angle_beta   90.00
_cell.angle_gamma   90.00
#
_symmetry.space_group_name_H-M   'P 1'
#
loop_
_entity.id
_entity.type
_entity.pdbx_description
1 polymer ?
#
loop_
_entity_poly.entity_id
_entity_poly.type
_entity_poly.pdbx_seq_one_letter_code
_entity_poly.pdbx_strand_id
1 'polypeptide(L)'
;MRWMPFLLLLPLVGFASDKPPKEIIALWRTFPQLAKDTPQKAYNDLSTWLPNRGLRGLYAKAQFALNLAQLQKLSGHKIFGVGPHQNGKLNLKSANDFGHYNPAFIKWITANGIPGQKNRKLRKELQPVYDKHLRRTARGFFVAHQNLKAQPQRLKQVEAKYLNLLDAEKDASEFLQESFRPDTDRLEKADHDWYEVNVAHGFWVRRTIDGTADEFHTLLSALLTTHDSKWLKAQR
;
A
#
# COMPACT_ATOMS: atom_id res chain seq x y z
N MET A 1 -39.94 -46.24 -8.06
CA MET A 1 -40.13 -45.09 -8.98
C MET A 1 -40.39 -43.87 -8.10
N ARG A 2 -39.54 -42.84 -7.98
CA ARG A 2 -38.87 -42.02 -9.00
C ARG A 2 -37.47 -41.58 -8.54
N TRP A 3 -36.70 -41.17 -9.53
CA TRP A 3 -35.28 -40.85 -9.52
C TRP A 3 -34.92 -39.48 -8.88
N MET A 4 -33.64 -39.38 -8.45
CA MET A 4 -32.72 -38.22 -8.28
C MET A 4 -32.94 -37.01 -9.23
N PRO A 5 -32.24 -35.85 -9.09
CA PRO A 5 -31.49 -35.25 -7.97
C PRO A 5 -31.70 -33.71 -7.82
N PHE A 6 -31.29 -33.09 -6.72
CA PHE A 6 -30.98 -31.65 -6.66
C PHE A 6 -29.57 -31.43 -6.09
N LEU A 7 -28.59 -31.71 -6.93
CA LEU A 7 -27.32 -30.98 -6.97
C LEU A 7 -27.61 -29.65 -7.67
N LEU A 8 -27.40 -28.51 -7.01
CA LEU A 8 -27.07 -27.18 -7.60
C LEU A 8 -27.27 -26.03 -6.59
N LEU A 9 -26.64 -26.08 -5.42
CA LEU A 9 -26.40 -24.87 -4.61
C LEU A 9 -25.08 -25.02 -3.84
N LEU A 10 -23.99 -25.27 -4.56
CA LEU A 10 -22.66 -24.86 -4.08
C LEU A 10 -22.52 -23.39 -4.47
N PRO A 11 -22.65 -22.43 -3.54
CA PRO A 11 -22.22 -21.08 -3.84
C PRO A 11 -20.74 -21.16 -4.20
N LEU A 12 -20.35 -20.38 -5.21
CA LEU A 12 -18.99 -20.08 -5.62
C LEU A 12 -18.15 -19.64 -4.41
N VAL A 13 -17.71 -20.58 -3.58
CA VAL A 13 -16.53 -20.41 -2.75
C VAL A 13 -15.40 -20.55 -3.74
N GLY A 14 -15.06 -19.43 -4.38
CA GLY A 14 -13.80 -19.32 -5.10
C GLY A 14 -12.71 -19.62 -4.08
N PHE A 15 -12.24 -20.87 -4.08
CA PHE A 15 -11.04 -21.24 -3.34
C PHE A 15 -9.97 -20.25 -3.75
N ALA A 16 -9.49 -19.45 -2.78
CA ALA A 16 -8.35 -18.59 -2.99
C ALA A 16 -7.24 -19.48 -3.57
N SER A 17 -6.89 -19.26 -4.83
CA SER A 17 -5.82 -19.99 -5.47
C SER A 17 -4.58 -19.92 -4.58
N ASP A 18 -3.98 -21.06 -4.27
CA ASP A 18 -2.75 -21.13 -3.48
C ASP A 18 -1.56 -20.39 -4.12
N LYS A 19 -1.73 -19.95 -5.37
CA LYS A 19 -0.74 -19.20 -6.14
C LYS A 19 -1.28 -17.79 -6.43
N PRO A 20 -0.48 -16.74 -6.21
CA PRO A 20 -0.74 -15.39 -6.70
C PRO A 20 -1.19 -15.40 -8.17
N PRO A 21 -2.11 -14.51 -8.59
CA PRO A 21 -2.47 -14.35 -9.98
C PRO A 21 -1.24 -14.13 -10.86
N LYS A 22 -1.27 -14.68 -12.09
CA LYS A 22 -0.16 -14.57 -13.04
C LYS A 22 0.19 -13.11 -13.35
N GLU A 23 -0.79 -12.22 -13.32
CA GLU A 23 -0.66 -10.78 -13.52
C GLU A 23 0.19 -10.13 -12.42
N ILE A 24 0.05 -10.56 -11.17
CA ILE A 24 0.86 -10.07 -10.05
C ILE A 24 2.31 -10.52 -10.22
N ILE A 25 2.53 -11.79 -10.56
CA ILE A 25 3.89 -12.31 -10.81
C ILE A 25 4.53 -11.59 -12.01
N ALA A 26 3.76 -11.37 -13.08
CA ALA A 26 4.21 -10.63 -14.24
C ALA A 26 4.61 -9.19 -13.89
N LEU A 27 3.81 -8.47 -13.10
CA LEU A 27 4.14 -7.14 -12.59
C LEU A 27 5.49 -7.14 -11.86
N TRP A 28 5.71 -8.08 -10.94
CA TRP A 28 6.97 -8.15 -10.20
C TRP A 28 8.17 -8.42 -11.13
N ARG A 29 8.03 -9.32 -12.11
CA ARG A 29 9.10 -9.64 -13.06
C ARG A 29 9.43 -8.48 -14.00
N THR A 30 8.43 -7.72 -14.43
CA THR A 30 8.61 -6.61 -15.37
C THR A 30 9.02 -5.32 -14.67
N PHE A 31 8.81 -5.19 -13.35
CA PHE A 31 9.10 -3.97 -12.59
C PHE A 31 10.50 -3.39 -12.80
N PRO A 32 11.60 -4.18 -12.84
CA PRO A 32 12.93 -3.63 -13.11
C PRO A 32 13.06 -2.93 -14.46
N GLN A 33 12.34 -3.41 -15.48
CA GLN A 33 12.31 -2.78 -16.81
C GLN A 33 11.43 -1.52 -16.78
N LEU A 34 10.24 -1.61 -16.17
CA LEU A 34 9.36 -0.45 -15.98
C LEU A 34 10.08 0.68 -15.22
N ALA A 35 10.94 0.35 -14.25
CA ALA A 35 11.71 1.32 -13.50
C ALA A 35 12.73 2.11 -14.34
N LYS A 36 13.12 1.59 -15.51
CA LYS A 36 14.00 2.27 -16.47
C LYS A 36 13.20 3.06 -17.50
N ASP A 37 12.09 2.50 -17.96
CA ASP A 37 11.40 2.99 -19.17
C ASP A 37 10.24 3.95 -18.87
N THR A 38 9.84 4.09 -17.60
CA THR A 38 8.69 4.93 -17.24
C THR A 38 8.93 6.39 -17.62
N PRO A 39 8.10 6.98 -18.48
CA PRO A 39 8.31 8.34 -18.98
C PRO A 39 8.08 9.38 -17.88
N GLN A 40 8.79 10.52 -17.96
CA GLN A 40 8.66 11.61 -16.99
C GLN A 40 7.21 12.08 -16.80
N LYS A 41 6.41 12.06 -17.88
CA LYS A 41 4.99 12.41 -17.86
C LYS A 41 4.19 11.59 -16.83
N ALA A 42 4.48 10.31 -16.67
CA ALA A 42 3.74 9.45 -15.73
C ALA A 42 3.95 9.87 -14.26
N TYR A 43 5.14 10.39 -13.91
CA TYR A 43 5.42 10.94 -12.59
C TYR A 43 4.71 12.30 -12.39
N ASN A 44 4.75 13.16 -13.41
CA ASN A 44 4.09 14.47 -13.38
C ASN A 44 2.56 14.35 -13.24
N ASP A 45 1.95 13.41 -13.97
CA ASP A 45 0.51 13.12 -13.90
C ASP A 45 0.08 12.67 -12.48
N LEU A 46 1.01 12.11 -11.70
CA LEU A 46 0.81 11.69 -10.31
C LEU A 46 1.36 12.73 -9.31
N SER A 47 1.71 13.93 -9.75
CA SER A 47 2.26 15.00 -8.92
C SER A 47 3.41 14.52 -8.02
N THR A 48 4.37 13.82 -8.63
CA THR A 48 5.62 13.42 -7.98
C THR A 48 6.81 13.71 -8.89
N TRP A 49 7.90 14.18 -8.29
CA TRP A 49 9.21 14.33 -8.94
C TRP A 49 10.22 13.27 -8.46
N LEU A 50 9.77 12.29 -7.67
CA LEU A 50 10.60 11.28 -7.02
C LEU A 50 10.33 9.91 -7.64
N PRO A 51 11.03 9.54 -8.71
CA PRO A 51 10.77 8.26 -9.40
C PRO A 51 11.13 7.05 -8.55
N ASN A 52 12.05 7.19 -7.59
CA ASN A 52 12.60 6.09 -6.81
C ASN A 52 12.20 6.10 -5.33
N ARG A 53 11.20 6.92 -4.95
CA ARG A 53 10.71 7.01 -3.57
C ARG A 53 9.19 7.19 -3.54
N GLY A 54 8.57 6.77 -2.44
CA GLY A 54 7.15 6.94 -2.15
C GLY A 54 6.21 6.14 -3.05
N LEU A 55 4.96 6.01 -2.61
CA LEU A 55 3.96 5.18 -3.29
C LEU A 55 3.57 5.71 -4.67
N ARG A 56 3.60 7.03 -4.89
CA ARG A 56 3.28 7.64 -6.19
C ARG A 56 4.33 7.29 -7.24
N GLY A 57 5.63 7.34 -6.89
CA GLY A 57 6.71 6.93 -7.79
C GLY A 57 6.63 5.43 -8.12
N LEU A 58 6.33 4.59 -7.12
CA LEU A 58 6.10 3.15 -7.34
C LEU A 58 4.92 2.89 -8.28
N TYR A 59 3.78 3.55 -8.05
CA TYR A 59 2.59 3.39 -8.88
C TYR A 59 2.79 3.93 -10.30
N ALA A 60 3.52 5.03 -10.46
CA ALA A 60 3.85 5.61 -11.77
C ALA A 60 4.46 4.58 -12.73
N LYS A 61 5.25 3.64 -12.18
CA LYS A 61 5.88 2.52 -12.88
C LYS A 61 4.94 1.33 -13.01
N ALA A 62 4.34 0.90 -11.90
CA ALA A 62 3.51 -0.31 -11.84
C ALA A 62 2.30 -0.26 -12.80
N GLN A 63 1.71 0.93 -12.99
CA GLN A 63 0.49 1.10 -13.77
C GLN A 63 0.61 0.68 -15.25
N PHE A 64 1.83 0.59 -15.79
CA PHE A 64 2.06 0.12 -17.15
C PHE A 64 1.92 -1.40 -17.32
N ALA A 65 2.07 -2.17 -16.24
CA ALA A 65 1.81 -3.61 -16.24
C ALA A 65 0.47 -3.97 -15.59
N LEU A 66 0.08 -3.25 -14.53
CA LEU A 66 -1.17 -3.48 -13.82
C LEU A 66 -1.67 -2.19 -13.16
N ASN A 67 -2.56 -1.46 -13.83
CA ASN A 67 -3.17 -0.25 -13.29
C ASN A 67 -4.31 -0.56 -12.30
N LEU A 68 -4.80 0.47 -11.59
CA LEU A 68 -5.83 0.30 -10.56
C LEU A 68 -7.14 -0.29 -11.11
N ALA A 69 -7.57 0.07 -12.33
CA ALA A 69 -8.79 -0.48 -12.92
C ALA A 69 -8.65 -1.99 -13.22
N GLN A 70 -7.50 -2.41 -13.75
CA GLN A 70 -7.17 -3.82 -13.97
C GLN A 70 -7.06 -4.57 -12.64
N LEU A 71 -6.46 -3.96 -11.62
CA LEU A 71 -6.33 -4.55 -10.29
C LEU A 71 -7.69 -4.73 -9.58
N GLN A 72 -8.62 -3.79 -9.74
CA GLN A 72 -10.00 -3.95 -9.28
C GLN A 72 -10.71 -5.10 -9.98
N LYS A 73 -10.57 -5.18 -11.31
CA LYS A 73 -11.15 -6.28 -12.09
C LYS A 73 -10.58 -7.64 -11.67
N LEU A 74 -9.25 -7.70 -11.44
CA LEU A 74 -8.56 -8.91 -11.03
C LEU A 74 -8.97 -9.38 -9.63
N SER A 75 -9.12 -8.44 -8.70
CA SER A 75 -9.48 -8.75 -7.31
C SER A 75 -10.98 -8.98 -7.10
N GLY A 76 -11.83 -8.47 -7.99
CA GLY A 76 -13.28 -8.44 -7.78
C GLY A 76 -13.71 -7.41 -6.72
N HIS A 77 -12.80 -6.57 -6.24
CA HIS A 77 -13.07 -5.59 -5.20
C HIS A 77 -12.76 -4.17 -5.69
N LYS A 78 -13.59 -3.20 -5.29
CA LYS A 78 -13.20 -1.78 -5.36
C LYS A 78 -12.00 -1.55 -4.45
N ILE A 79 -11.01 -0.79 -4.91
CA ILE A 79 -9.82 -0.44 -4.10
C ILE A 79 -10.21 0.56 -3.01
N PHE A 80 -11.02 1.56 -3.39
CA PHE A 80 -11.53 2.59 -2.50
C PHE A 80 -13.03 2.39 -2.32
N GLY A 81 -13.48 2.39 -1.06
CA GLY A 81 -14.90 2.28 -0.72
C GLY A 81 -15.64 3.61 -0.90
N VAL A 82 -14.99 4.69 -0.45
CA VAL A 82 -15.47 6.08 -0.48
C VAL A 82 -14.28 6.99 -0.79
N GLY A 83 -14.56 8.22 -1.19
CA GLY A 83 -13.56 9.26 -1.36
C GLY A 83 -13.47 9.79 -2.79
N PRO A 84 -12.44 10.60 -3.08
CA PRO A 84 -12.32 11.32 -4.34
C PRO A 84 -11.81 10.43 -5.49
N HIS A 85 -11.38 9.19 -5.21
CA HIS A 85 -10.86 8.27 -6.21
C HIS A 85 -12.01 7.50 -6.87
N GLN A 86 -12.09 7.55 -8.20
CA GLN A 86 -13.20 6.95 -8.95
C GLN A 86 -12.71 6.15 -10.15
N ASN A 87 -13.41 5.05 -10.46
CA ASN A 87 -13.21 4.25 -11.67
C ASN A 87 -11.75 3.83 -11.94
N GLY A 88 -11.00 3.49 -10.88
CA GLY A 88 -9.59 3.11 -10.99
C GLY A 88 -8.65 4.27 -11.33
N LYS A 89 -9.05 5.52 -11.04
CA LYS A 89 -8.23 6.72 -11.20
C LYS A 89 -8.04 7.41 -9.85
N LEU A 90 -6.82 7.90 -9.62
CA LEU A 90 -6.49 8.70 -8.45
C LEU A 90 -6.91 10.15 -8.71
N ASN A 91 -7.53 10.76 -7.70
CA ASN A 91 -7.74 12.20 -7.61
C ASN A 91 -6.87 12.72 -6.47
N LEU A 92 -5.76 13.35 -6.83
CA LEU A 92 -4.76 13.85 -5.88
C LEU A 92 -4.95 15.33 -5.52
N LYS A 93 -6.02 15.96 -6.02
CA LYS A 93 -6.31 17.40 -5.88
C LYS A 93 -7.53 17.70 -5.01
N SER A 94 -8.12 16.67 -4.38
CA SER A 94 -9.23 16.89 -3.46
C SER A 94 -8.73 17.67 -2.23
N ALA A 95 -9.40 18.78 -1.91
CA ALA A 95 -9.03 19.67 -0.83
C ALA A 95 -9.61 19.23 0.53
N ASN A 96 -10.73 18.52 0.51
CA ASN A 96 -11.53 18.20 1.70
C ASN A 96 -11.76 16.70 1.91
N ASP A 97 -11.18 15.83 1.08
CA ASP A 97 -11.35 14.39 1.21
C ASP A 97 -10.10 13.61 0.76
N PHE A 98 -10.03 12.34 1.14
CA PHE A 98 -8.96 11.43 0.77
C PHE A 98 -9.51 10.04 0.43
N GLY A 99 -8.71 9.20 -0.22
CA GLY A 99 -9.16 7.85 -0.58
C GLY A 99 -9.30 6.95 0.64
N HIS A 100 -10.53 6.48 0.92
CA HIS A 100 -10.84 5.52 1.99
C HIS A 100 -10.76 4.12 1.42
N TYR A 101 -9.81 3.30 1.90
CA TYR A 101 -9.61 1.98 1.32
C TYR A 101 -10.73 1.01 1.68
N ASN A 102 -10.96 0.05 0.80
CA ASN A 102 -11.82 -1.08 1.08
C ASN A 102 -11.02 -2.19 1.80
N PRO A 103 -11.36 -2.57 3.05
CA PRO A 103 -10.62 -3.61 3.77
C PRO A 103 -10.67 -4.98 3.07
N ALA A 104 -11.73 -5.29 2.31
CA ALA A 104 -11.79 -6.53 1.53
C ALA A 104 -10.71 -6.57 0.43
N PHE A 105 -10.45 -5.43 -0.22
CA PHE A 105 -9.37 -5.33 -1.19
C PHE A 105 -7.99 -5.52 -0.54
N ILE A 106 -7.77 -4.93 0.65
CA ILE A 106 -6.50 -5.07 1.37
C ILE A 106 -6.26 -6.53 1.80
N LYS A 107 -7.31 -7.23 2.27
CA LYS A 107 -7.25 -8.66 2.59
C LYS A 107 -6.92 -9.48 1.34
N TRP A 108 -7.55 -9.16 0.21
CA TRP A 108 -7.26 -9.83 -1.06
C TRP A 108 -5.81 -9.64 -1.49
N ILE A 109 -5.28 -8.41 -1.49
CA ILE A 109 -3.89 -8.15 -1.91
C ILE A 109 -2.88 -8.73 -0.91
N THR A 110 -3.23 -8.89 0.36
CA THR A 110 -2.39 -9.60 1.34
C THR A 110 -2.21 -11.08 1.00
N ALA A 111 -3.27 -11.72 0.51
CA ALA A 111 -3.23 -13.13 0.12
C ALA A 111 -2.65 -13.35 -1.29
N ASN A 112 -2.79 -12.38 -2.18
CA ASN A 112 -2.53 -12.57 -3.62
C ASN A 112 -1.44 -11.67 -4.20
N GLY A 113 -1.07 -10.59 -3.51
CA GLY A 113 -0.18 -9.53 -4.00
C GLY A 113 1.30 -9.72 -3.68
N ILE A 114 1.65 -10.75 -2.88
CA ILE A 114 3.01 -11.00 -2.40
C ILE A 114 3.53 -12.35 -2.92
N PRO A 115 4.16 -12.36 -4.11
CA PRO A 115 4.80 -13.54 -4.64
C PRO A 115 5.82 -14.17 -3.69
N GLY A 116 5.76 -15.49 -3.54
CA GLY A 116 6.74 -16.22 -2.75
C GLY A 116 6.40 -16.41 -1.26
N GLN A 117 5.21 -16.01 -0.81
CA GLN A 117 4.70 -16.34 0.54
C GLN A 117 4.79 -17.86 0.80
N LYS A 118 4.22 -18.68 -0.10
CA LYS A 118 4.20 -20.15 -0.02
C LYS A 118 5.20 -20.85 -0.97
N ASN A 119 5.96 -20.10 -1.78
CA ASN A 119 6.85 -20.66 -2.81
C ASN A 119 8.29 -20.12 -2.69
N ARG A 120 9.19 -20.93 -2.14
CA ARG A 120 10.60 -20.55 -1.91
C ARG A 120 11.37 -20.25 -3.21
N LYS A 121 11.10 -20.99 -4.29
CA LYS A 121 11.77 -20.76 -5.60
C LYS A 121 11.38 -19.40 -6.15
N LEU A 122 10.08 -19.10 -6.16
CA LEU A 122 9.55 -17.80 -6.62
C LEU A 122 10.01 -16.65 -5.71
N ARG A 123 10.08 -16.86 -4.39
CA ARG A 123 10.64 -15.88 -3.46
C ARG A 123 12.09 -15.55 -3.80
N LYS A 124 12.94 -16.56 -4.00
CA LYS A 124 14.35 -16.38 -4.36
C LYS A 124 14.50 -15.63 -5.68
N GLU A 125 13.68 -15.98 -6.67
CA GLU A 125 13.64 -15.33 -7.98
C GLU A 125 13.32 -13.82 -7.87
N LEU A 126 12.31 -13.46 -7.07
CA LEU A 126 11.80 -12.09 -6.99
C LEU A 126 12.42 -11.24 -5.87
N GLN A 127 13.31 -11.82 -5.07
CA GLN A 127 14.02 -11.12 -3.99
C GLN A 127 14.77 -9.87 -4.48
N PRO A 128 15.49 -9.87 -5.62
CA PRO A 128 16.17 -8.68 -6.11
C PRO A 128 15.22 -7.52 -6.43
N VAL A 129 13.99 -7.83 -6.88
CA VAL A 129 12.96 -6.81 -7.14
C VAL A 129 12.54 -6.15 -5.83
N TYR A 130 12.28 -6.95 -4.79
CA TYR A 130 11.98 -6.43 -3.46
C TYR A 130 13.12 -5.57 -2.92
N ASP A 131 14.35 -6.11 -2.91
CA ASP A 131 15.51 -5.44 -2.33
C ASP A 131 15.80 -4.09 -2.98
N LYS A 132 15.64 -4.01 -4.30
CA LYS A 132 15.93 -2.79 -5.07
C LYS A 132 14.81 -1.77 -5.02
N HIS A 133 13.55 -2.21 -5.04
CA HIS A 133 12.43 -1.31 -5.32
C HIS A 133 11.44 -1.14 -4.18
N LEU A 134 11.31 -2.11 -3.28
CA LEU A 134 10.24 -2.12 -2.27
C LEU A 134 10.78 -2.02 -0.84
N ARG A 135 11.98 -2.56 -0.58
CA ARG A 135 12.54 -2.70 0.77
C ARG A 135 12.56 -1.39 1.55
N ARG A 136 13.06 -0.32 0.93
CA ARG A 136 13.16 0.99 1.58
C ARG A 136 11.79 1.51 2.02
N THR A 137 10.82 1.54 1.11
CA THR A 137 9.44 1.97 1.39
C THR A 137 8.78 1.07 2.42
N ALA A 138 8.91 -0.26 2.30
CA ALA A 138 8.32 -1.21 3.25
C ALA A 138 8.85 -0.99 4.68
N ARG A 139 10.16 -0.83 4.83
CA ARG A 139 10.78 -0.53 6.13
C ARG A 139 10.33 0.82 6.69
N GLY A 140 10.34 1.87 5.86
CA GLY A 140 9.90 3.22 6.25
C GLY A 140 8.46 3.25 6.74
N PHE A 141 7.56 2.57 6.02
CA PHE A 141 6.17 2.44 6.43
C PHE A 141 6.00 1.65 7.73
N PHE A 142 6.81 0.61 7.95
CA PHE A 142 6.72 -0.19 9.16
C PHE A 142 7.15 0.60 10.40
N VAL A 143 8.29 1.32 10.32
CA VAL A 143 8.78 2.10 11.47
C VAL A 143 7.91 3.31 11.77
N ALA A 144 7.34 3.96 10.75
CA ALA A 144 6.36 5.04 10.96
C ALA A 144 5.09 4.53 11.67
N HIS A 145 4.60 3.34 11.32
CA HIS A 145 3.48 2.73 12.03
C HIS A 145 3.80 2.49 13.51
N GLN A 146 4.96 1.91 13.81
CA GLN A 146 5.40 1.67 15.18
C GLN A 146 5.53 2.99 15.97
N ASN A 147 6.10 4.02 15.35
CA ASN A 147 6.26 5.33 15.96
C ASN A 147 4.91 5.96 16.35
N LEU A 148 3.90 5.86 15.48
CA LEU A 148 2.55 6.35 15.75
C LEU A 148 1.82 5.54 16.83
N LYS A 149 1.92 4.21 16.78
CA LYS A 149 1.29 3.33 17.79
C LYS A 149 1.85 3.56 19.19
N ALA A 150 3.12 3.97 19.30
CA ALA A 150 3.74 4.34 20.57
C ALA A 150 3.26 5.70 21.12
N GLN A 151 2.55 6.50 20.32
CA GLN A 151 2.11 7.86 20.68
C GLN A 151 0.60 8.06 20.45
N PRO A 152 -0.28 7.27 21.08
CA PRO A 152 -1.71 7.24 20.75
C PRO A 152 -2.44 8.57 21.00
N GLN A 153 -2.03 9.35 22.02
CA GLN A 153 -2.64 10.65 22.29
C GLN A 153 -2.28 11.69 21.22
N ARG A 154 -1.01 11.71 20.79
CA ARG A 154 -0.56 12.59 19.71
C ARG A 154 -1.24 12.22 18.40
N LEU A 155 -1.38 10.92 18.11
CA LEU A 155 -2.10 10.44 16.93
C LEU A 155 -3.53 11.00 16.90
N LYS A 156 -4.29 10.87 18.00
CA LYS A 156 -5.66 11.43 18.11
C LYS A 156 -5.70 12.95 17.88
N GLN A 157 -4.73 13.69 18.41
CA GLN A 157 -4.64 15.14 18.21
C GLN A 157 -4.38 15.51 16.74
N VAL A 158 -3.45 14.80 16.09
CA VAL A 158 -3.13 15.01 14.67
C VAL A 158 -4.31 14.63 13.79
N GLU A 159 -5.01 13.54 14.07
CA GLU A 159 -6.23 13.13 13.36
C GLU A 159 -7.31 14.21 13.43
N ALA A 160 -7.64 14.68 14.64
CA ALA A 160 -8.65 15.71 14.83
C ALA A 160 -8.27 17.01 14.10
N LYS A 161 -7.01 17.43 14.17
CA LYS A 161 -6.53 18.62 13.46
C LYS A 161 -6.54 18.43 11.94
N TYR A 162 -6.15 17.25 11.45
CA TYR A 162 -6.18 16.91 10.03
C TYR A 162 -7.60 16.98 9.46
N LEU A 163 -8.57 16.38 10.14
CA LEU A 163 -9.99 16.44 9.75
C LEU A 163 -10.51 17.88 9.74
N ASN A 164 -10.22 18.66 10.78
CA ASN A 164 -10.60 20.08 10.81
C ASN A 164 -10.00 20.90 9.66
N LEU A 165 -8.80 20.55 9.19
CA LEU A 165 -8.18 21.22 8.04
C LEU A 165 -8.84 20.81 6.72
N LEU A 166 -9.23 19.54 6.57
CA LEU A 166 -10.00 19.08 5.41
C LEU A 166 -11.37 19.76 5.34
N ASP A 167 -12.09 19.83 6.46
CA ASP A 167 -13.41 20.49 6.53
C ASP A 167 -13.31 22.00 6.20
N ALA A 168 -12.18 22.62 6.51
CA ALA A 168 -11.87 24.00 6.18
C ALA A 168 -11.23 24.19 4.79
N GLU A 169 -11.08 23.13 4.00
CA GLU A 169 -10.40 23.09 2.69
C GLU A 169 -8.98 23.71 2.70
N LYS A 170 -8.26 23.54 3.81
CA LYS A 170 -6.88 24.02 3.99
C LYS A 170 -5.87 22.93 3.63
N ASP A 171 -4.59 23.31 3.49
CA ASP A 171 -3.52 22.36 3.19
C ASP A 171 -3.27 21.40 4.38
N ALA A 172 -3.98 20.29 4.37
CA ALA A 172 -3.85 19.22 5.33
C ALA A 172 -2.63 18.31 5.05
N SER A 173 -2.04 18.39 3.85
CA SER A 173 -0.88 17.56 3.47
C SER A 173 0.43 18.14 3.99
N GLU A 174 0.63 19.45 3.89
CA GLU A 174 1.76 20.15 4.50
C GLU A 174 1.71 20.01 6.03
N PHE A 175 0.54 20.19 6.63
CA PHE A 175 0.34 19.99 8.07
C PHE A 175 0.83 18.61 8.55
N LEU A 176 0.49 17.53 7.84
CA LEU A 176 0.95 16.19 8.20
C LEU A 176 2.47 16.06 8.11
N GLN A 177 3.09 16.60 7.06
CA GLN A 177 4.55 16.53 6.88
C GLN A 177 5.29 17.24 8.01
N GLU A 178 4.86 18.46 8.35
CA GLU A 178 5.48 19.26 9.40
C GLU A 178 5.20 18.70 10.80
N SER A 179 4.00 18.16 11.04
CA SER A 179 3.63 17.54 12.32
C SER A 179 4.52 16.37 12.70
N PHE A 180 5.10 15.67 11.71
CA PHE A 180 5.96 14.50 11.93
C PHE A 180 7.44 14.73 11.58
N ARG A 181 7.83 15.93 11.14
CA ARG A 181 9.23 16.27 10.84
C ARG A 181 10.18 15.90 11.99
N PRO A 182 9.91 16.22 13.27
CA PRO A 182 10.80 15.85 14.37
C PRO A 182 10.99 14.33 14.53
N ASP A 183 9.93 13.53 14.30
CA ASP A 183 10.03 12.07 14.33
C ASP A 183 10.86 11.55 13.17
N THR A 184 10.67 12.13 11.99
CA THR A 184 11.42 11.77 10.80
C THR A 184 12.91 12.10 10.98
N ASP A 185 13.27 13.29 11.48
CA ASP A 185 14.66 13.68 11.74
C ASP A 185 15.33 12.72 12.75
N ARG A 186 14.57 12.28 13.76
CA ARG A 186 15.04 11.28 14.74
C ARG A 186 15.24 9.91 14.09
N LEU A 187 14.30 9.47 13.24
CA LEU A 187 14.36 8.17 12.56
C LEU A 187 15.42 8.12 11.47
N GLU A 188 15.74 9.25 10.82
CA GLU A 188 16.85 9.36 9.88
C GLU A 188 18.19 9.12 10.57
N LYS A 189 18.39 9.67 11.78
CA LYS A 189 19.57 9.36 12.63
C LYS A 189 19.67 7.88 13.00
N ALA A 190 18.58 7.12 12.89
CA ALA A 190 18.53 5.68 13.07
C ALA A 190 18.59 4.89 11.74
N ASP A 191 19.13 5.51 10.67
CA ASP A 191 19.33 4.90 9.35
C ASP A 191 18.02 4.52 8.62
N HIS A 192 16.96 5.29 8.84
CA HIS A 192 15.73 5.21 8.05
C HIS A 192 15.68 6.31 6.98
N ASP A 193 15.10 6.00 5.81
CA ASP A 193 14.94 7.00 4.75
C ASP A 193 13.94 8.08 5.19
N TRP A 194 14.44 9.29 5.39
CA TRP A 194 13.66 10.44 5.87
C TRP A 194 12.37 10.64 5.07
N TYR A 195 12.47 10.60 3.73
CA TYR A 195 11.30 10.86 2.88
C TYR A 195 10.25 9.76 3.02
N GLU A 196 10.64 8.48 3.00
CA GLU A 196 9.71 7.36 3.14
C GLU A 196 9.00 7.39 4.49
N VAL A 197 9.74 7.70 5.56
CA VAL A 197 9.18 7.81 6.91
C VAL A 197 8.21 9.00 7.01
N ASN A 198 8.58 10.17 6.50
CA ASN A 198 7.71 11.35 6.58
C ASN A 198 6.38 11.13 5.85
N VAL A 199 6.40 10.62 4.61
CA VAL A 199 5.15 10.35 3.87
C VAL A 199 4.35 9.19 4.48
N ALA A 200 5.03 8.22 5.10
CA ALA A 200 4.36 7.09 5.76
C ALA A 200 3.54 7.52 6.98
N HIS A 201 3.98 8.50 7.77
CA HIS A 201 3.20 8.98 8.91
C HIS A 201 1.84 9.52 8.46
N GLY A 202 1.82 10.40 7.44
CA GLY A 202 0.57 10.91 6.88
C GLY A 202 -0.31 9.83 6.24
N PHE A 203 0.30 8.78 5.67
CA PHE A 203 -0.43 7.60 5.22
C PHE A 203 -1.16 6.92 6.39
N TRP A 204 -0.46 6.62 7.49
CA TRP A 204 -1.04 5.90 8.63
C TRP A 204 -2.11 6.68 9.39
N VAL A 205 -1.99 8.02 9.48
CA VAL A 205 -3.07 8.87 10.01
C VAL A 205 -4.36 8.63 9.22
N ARG A 206 -4.30 8.71 7.88
CA ARG A 206 -5.47 8.45 7.02
C ARG A 206 -6.00 7.02 7.15
N ARG A 207 -5.13 6.03 7.36
CA ARG A 207 -5.54 4.63 7.58
C ARG A 207 -6.20 4.39 8.93
N THR A 208 -5.85 5.18 9.93
CA THR A 208 -6.51 5.10 11.24
C THR A 208 -7.90 5.73 11.15
N ILE A 209 -8.03 6.85 10.43
CA ILE A 209 -9.32 7.50 10.17
C ILE A 209 -10.28 6.61 9.36
N ASP A 210 -9.81 5.99 8.27
CA ASP A 210 -10.66 5.13 7.43
C ASP A 210 -10.84 3.70 7.99
N GLY A 211 -10.26 3.41 9.16
CA GLY A 211 -10.39 2.13 9.84
C GLY A 211 -9.62 0.96 9.20
N THR A 212 -8.71 1.22 8.26
CA THR A 212 -7.96 0.16 7.55
C THR A 212 -6.51 -0.01 7.99
N ALA A 213 -6.09 0.66 9.07
CA ALA A 213 -4.71 0.59 9.58
C ALA A 213 -4.27 -0.86 9.90
N ASP A 214 -5.11 -1.65 10.55
CA ASP A 214 -4.76 -3.02 10.94
C ASP A 214 -4.62 -3.95 9.73
N GLU A 215 -5.51 -3.83 8.72
CA GLU A 215 -5.36 -4.55 7.45
C GLU A 215 -4.07 -4.18 6.72
N PHE A 216 -3.72 -2.90 6.65
CA PHE A 216 -2.46 -2.48 6.02
C PHE A 216 -1.23 -2.93 6.82
N HIS A 217 -1.30 -2.91 8.15
CA HIS A 217 -0.21 -3.42 8.98
C HIS A 217 -0.01 -4.92 8.75
N THR A 218 -1.10 -5.66 8.59
CA THR A 218 -1.08 -7.09 8.25
C THR A 218 -0.44 -7.32 6.88
N LEU A 219 -0.87 -6.56 5.85
CA LEU A 219 -0.27 -6.61 4.51
C LEU A 219 1.24 -6.35 4.55
N LEU A 220 1.64 -5.28 5.22
CA LEU A 220 3.04 -4.87 5.31
C LEU A 220 3.89 -5.90 6.06
N SER A 221 3.36 -6.43 7.16
CA SER A 221 3.99 -7.51 7.93
C SER A 221 4.15 -8.78 7.10
N ALA A 222 3.17 -9.12 6.26
CA ALA A 222 3.26 -10.27 5.35
C ALA A 222 4.35 -10.06 4.28
N LEU A 223 4.46 -8.86 3.71
CA LEU A 223 5.51 -8.50 2.75
C LEU A 223 6.90 -8.64 3.38
N LEU A 224 7.09 -8.02 4.54
CA LEU A 224 8.35 -8.05 5.29
C LEU A 224 8.69 -9.46 5.79
N THR A 225 7.71 -10.24 6.25
CA THR A 225 7.95 -11.64 6.63
C THR A 225 8.41 -12.47 5.44
N THR A 226 7.86 -12.19 4.25
CA THR A 226 8.20 -12.94 3.04
C THR A 226 9.62 -12.62 2.55
N HIS A 227 9.98 -11.33 2.48
CA HIS A 227 11.20 -10.89 1.81
C HIS A 227 12.27 -10.29 2.71
N ASP A 228 11.97 -9.97 3.97
CA ASP A 228 12.87 -9.23 4.88
C ASP A 228 12.73 -9.65 6.34
N SER A 229 12.48 -10.94 6.56
CA SER A 229 12.18 -11.48 7.89
C SER A 229 13.30 -11.25 8.91
N LYS A 230 14.57 -11.24 8.48
CA LYS A 230 15.71 -10.97 9.37
C LYS A 230 15.65 -9.54 9.92
N TRP A 231 15.38 -8.56 9.06
CA TRP A 231 15.22 -7.18 9.51
C TRP A 231 13.98 -7.03 10.39
N LEU A 232 12.84 -7.59 9.98
CA LEU A 232 11.59 -7.49 10.75
C LEU A 232 11.74 -8.06 12.16
N LYS A 233 12.44 -9.18 12.33
CA LYS A 233 12.72 -9.77 13.65
C LYS A 233 13.57 -8.87 14.55
N ALA A 234 14.46 -8.06 13.96
CA ALA A 234 15.28 -7.12 14.72
C ALA A 234 14.53 -5.84 15.13
N GLN A 235 13.28 -5.66 14.66
CA GLN A 235 12.43 -4.52 15.03
C GLN A 235 11.42 -4.85 16.15
N ARG A 236 11.35 -6.11 16.58
CA ARG A 236 10.47 -6.61 17.65
C ARG A 236 11.28 -6.83 18.91
#